data_AF-A0A286UIK5-F1
#
_entry.id   AF-A0A286UIK5-F1
#
_cell.length_a   1.000
_cell.length_b   1.000
_cell.length_c   1.000
_cell.angle_alpha   90.00
_cell.angle_beta   90.00
_cell.angle_gamma   90.00
#
_symmetry.space_group_name_H-M   'P 1'
#
loop_
_entity.id
_entity.type
_entity.pdbx_description
1 polymer ?
#
loop_
_entity_poly.entity_id
_entity_poly.type
_entity_poly.pdbx_seq_one_letter_code
_entity_poly.pdbx_strand_id
1 'polypeptide(L)'
;MDSPVEEIRLPYIMSKWPWSRQLNPYYEFVKPESEKWTHDLKAFNEKSQYAFDKCDLVRLAALTSPQASKELLRINADLMIVFFIIDEYTDVEPENVVKEMVDIIKDALTDPHKSRPGDETILVEMTRQFWELATKTASLSSQRHFLKSMHDYLDSVVQQAYDRDSSTVRTIDAYFEYRRNNVGTRPSFFALELELDLPDDVFYHHSILELSDCITDMVIVGNGAIIW
;
A
#
# COMPACT_ATOMS: atom_id res chain seq x y z
N MET A 1 31.17 13.30 -26.13
CA MET A 1 31.63 13.58 -24.76
C MET A 1 30.40 13.44 -23.91
N ASP A 2 30.28 12.32 -23.21
CA ASP A 2 29.16 12.14 -22.29
C ASP A 2 29.33 13.13 -21.14
N SER A 3 28.29 13.91 -20.88
CA SER A 3 28.23 14.80 -19.72
C SER A 3 28.47 13.96 -18.45
N PRO A 4 29.23 14.47 -17.47
CA PRO A 4 29.44 13.75 -16.22
C PRO A 4 28.09 13.49 -15.55
N VAL A 5 27.89 12.27 -15.07
CA VAL A 5 26.71 11.91 -14.25
C VAL A 5 26.77 12.75 -12.98
N GLU A 6 25.75 13.59 -12.77
CA GLU A 6 25.61 14.33 -11.51
C GLU A 6 25.14 13.36 -10.42
N GLU A 7 26.01 13.09 -9.45
CA GLU A 7 25.67 12.27 -8.28
C GLU A 7 25.17 13.15 -7.13
N ILE A 8 23.96 12.87 -6.63
CA ILE A 8 23.42 13.51 -5.43
C ILE A 8 23.69 12.60 -4.22
N ARG A 9 24.36 13.12 -3.19
CA ARG A 9 24.54 12.42 -1.91
C ARG A 9 23.49 12.89 -0.91
N LEU A 10 22.58 12.00 -0.56
CA LEU A 10 21.59 12.27 0.46
C LEU A 10 22.25 12.35 1.85
N PRO A 11 21.86 13.30 2.70
CA PRO A 11 22.27 13.28 4.10
C PRO A 11 21.65 12.07 4.81
N TYR A 12 22.16 11.73 6.01
CA TYR A 12 21.50 10.74 6.87
C TYR A 12 20.16 11.29 7.39
N ILE A 13 19.11 11.10 6.58
CA ILE A 13 17.73 11.42 6.91
C ILE A 13 17.37 10.61 8.17
N MET A 14 16.68 11.23 9.13
CA MET A 14 16.27 10.61 10.39
C MET A 14 17.42 10.23 11.36
N SER A 15 18.66 10.68 11.15
CA SER A 15 19.79 10.42 12.07
C SER A 15 19.57 10.88 13.52
N LYS A 16 18.69 11.85 13.74
CA LYS A 16 18.28 12.37 15.06
C LYS A 16 16.84 11.99 15.42
N TRP A 17 16.28 10.97 14.78
CA TRP A 17 14.91 10.55 15.04
C TRP A 17 14.76 10.11 16.50
N PRO A 18 13.81 10.67 17.27
CA PRO A 18 13.75 10.46 18.71
C PRO A 18 13.14 9.09 19.08
N TRP A 19 12.43 8.44 18.16
CA TRP A 19 11.78 7.15 18.40
C TRP A 19 12.69 5.97 18.03
N SER A 20 12.73 4.97 18.89
CA SER A 20 13.50 3.75 18.66
C SER A 20 12.82 2.87 17.60
N ARG A 21 13.63 2.30 16.71
CA ARG A 21 13.17 1.29 15.75
C ARG A 21 12.89 -0.01 16.49
N GLN A 22 11.68 -0.52 16.36
CA GLN A 22 11.27 -1.82 16.92
C GLN A 22 10.76 -2.70 15.78
N LEU A 23 11.18 -3.96 15.78
CA LEU A 23 10.70 -4.97 14.84
C LEU A 23 9.69 -5.84 15.57
N ASN A 24 8.53 -6.10 14.95
CA ASN A 24 7.54 -7.00 15.53
C ASN A 24 8.16 -8.39 15.83
N PRO A 25 7.96 -8.95 17.05
CA PRO A 25 8.55 -10.23 17.45
C PRO A 25 8.10 -11.42 16.60
N TYR A 26 6.99 -11.30 15.86
CA TYR A 26 6.44 -12.34 15.01
C TYR A 26 6.95 -12.29 13.55
N TYR A 27 7.83 -11.35 13.21
CA TYR A 27 8.35 -11.18 11.84
C TYR A 27 8.88 -12.47 11.22
N GLU A 28 9.71 -13.23 11.94
CA GLU A 28 10.31 -14.48 11.45
C GLU A 28 9.27 -15.59 11.20
N PHE A 29 8.07 -15.48 11.78
CA PHE A 29 6.97 -16.42 11.55
C PHE A 29 6.08 -15.98 10.40
N VAL A 30 5.77 -14.68 10.30
CA VAL A 30 4.87 -14.14 9.28
C VAL A 30 5.53 -14.09 7.92
N LYS A 31 6.82 -13.72 7.85
CA LYS A 31 7.57 -13.59 6.60
C LYS A 31 7.46 -14.81 5.68
N PRO A 32 7.84 -16.03 6.09
CA PRO A 32 7.76 -17.19 5.21
C PRO A 32 6.32 -17.52 4.79
N GLU A 33 5.33 -17.24 5.64
CA GLU A 33 3.94 -17.45 5.28
C GLU A 33 3.50 -16.45 4.18
N SER A 34 3.84 -15.16 4.27
CA SER A 34 3.40 -14.13 3.32
C SER A 34 4.16 -14.22 2.00
N GLU A 35 5.46 -14.51 2.05
CA GLU A 35 6.25 -14.77 0.86
C GLU A 35 5.73 -16.01 0.11
N LYS A 36 5.44 -17.09 0.83
CA LYS A 36 4.85 -18.29 0.20
C LYS A 36 3.53 -17.96 -0.51
N TRP A 37 2.63 -17.24 0.15
CA TRP A 37 1.37 -16.81 -0.44
C TRP A 37 1.60 -16.00 -1.72
N THR A 38 2.53 -15.04 -1.68
CA THR A 38 2.87 -14.21 -2.84
C THR A 38 3.44 -15.04 -4.01
N HIS A 39 4.35 -15.98 -3.72
CA HIS A 39 4.90 -16.87 -4.74
C HIS A 39 3.85 -17.79 -5.37
N ASP A 40 2.89 -18.27 -4.57
CA ASP A 40 1.81 -19.14 -5.06
C ASP A 40 0.87 -18.41 -6.04
N LEU A 41 0.72 -17.09 -5.93
CA LEU A 41 -0.02 -16.25 -6.87
C LEU A 41 0.62 -16.19 -8.26
N LYS A 42 1.95 -16.35 -8.35
CA LYS A 42 2.72 -16.27 -9.59
C LYS A 42 2.44 -14.98 -10.37
N ALA A 43 2.35 -13.86 -9.65
CA ALA A 43 2.09 -12.54 -10.23
C ALA A 43 3.25 -12.03 -11.10
N PHE A 44 4.43 -12.63 -11.00
CA PHE A 44 5.65 -12.11 -11.63
C PHE A 44 6.37 -13.14 -12.48
N ASN A 45 7.09 -12.65 -13.49
CA ASN A 45 8.17 -13.42 -14.12
C ASN A 45 9.37 -13.54 -13.16
N GLU A 46 10.31 -14.44 -13.45
CA GLU A 46 11.46 -14.73 -12.57
C GLU A 46 12.29 -13.49 -12.20
N LYS A 47 12.52 -12.58 -13.16
CA LYS A 47 13.31 -11.36 -12.92
C LYS A 47 12.58 -10.40 -11.97
N SER A 48 11.27 -10.23 -12.17
CA SER A 48 10.46 -9.29 -11.39
C SER A 48 10.19 -9.85 -10.00
N GLN A 49 9.98 -11.17 -9.88
CA GLN A 49 9.92 -11.86 -8.59
C GLN A 49 11.21 -11.67 -7.79
N TYR A 50 12.37 -11.86 -8.41
CA TYR A 50 13.66 -11.66 -7.74
C TYR A 50 13.87 -10.22 -7.26
N ALA A 51 13.38 -9.23 -8.00
CA ALA A 51 13.42 -7.83 -7.58
C ALA A 51 12.45 -7.59 -6.41
N PHE A 52 11.23 -8.11 -6.50
CA PHE A 52 10.19 -8.01 -5.47
C PHE A 52 10.63 -8.63 -4.14
N ASP A 53 11.25 -9.82 -4.17
CA ASP A 53 11.75 -10.51 -2.97
C ASP A 53 12.80 -9.68 -2.20
N LYS A 54 13.52 -8.79 -2.89
CA LYS A 54 14.50 -7.88 -2.27
C LYS A 54 13.88 -6.68 -1.57
N CYS A 55 12.62 -6.33 -1.85
CA CYS A 55 11.94 -5.22 -1.20
C CYS A 55 11.67 -5.50 0.28
N ASP A 56 11.57 -6.77 0.69
CA ASP A 56 11.32 -7.20 2.07
C ASP A 56 10.09 -6.51 2.71
N LEU A 57 8.96 -6.54 1.99
CA LEU A 57 7.72 -5.84 2.37
C LEU A 57 7.15 -6.32 3.71
N VAL A 58 7.39 -7.58 4.08
CA VAL A 58 6.99 -8.09 5.39
C VAL A 58 7.77 -7.42 6.52
N ARG A 59 9.04 -7.07 6.27
CA ARG A 59 9.83 -6.32 7.24
C ARG A 59 9.34 -4.88 7.38
N LEU A 60 8.91 -4.25 6.29
CA LEU A 60 8.24 -2.95 6.35
C LEU A 60 7.00 -3.02 7.25
N ALA A 61 6.11 -3.99 7.01
CA ALA A 61 4.92 -4.21 7.85
C ALA A 61 5.28 -4.46 9.33
N ALA A 62 6.32 -5.25 9.60
CA ALA A 62 6.79 -5.54 10.95
C ALA A 62 7.40 -4.32 11.67
N LEU A 63 7.94 -3.35 10.93
CA LEU A 63 8.46 -2.11 11.49
C LEU A 63 7.35 -1.08 11.76
N THR A 64 6.27 -1.09 10.97
CA THR A 64 5.11 -0.19 11.15
C THR A 64 4.13 -0.71 12.22
N SER A 65 4.17 -2.00 12.53
CA SER A 65 3.27 -2.64 13.50
C SER A 65 4.04 -3.40 14.58
N PRO A 66 4.96 -2.77 15.33
CA PRO A 66 5.90 -3.46 16.23
C PRO A 66 5.23 -4.21 17.39
N GLN A 67 4.02 -3.82 17.77
CA GLN A 67 3.27 -4.38 18.90
C GLN A 67 2.05 -5.21 18.48
N ALA A 68 1.77 -5.30 17.18
CA ALA A 68 0.62 -6.05 16.68
C ALA A 68 0.76 -7.55 16.97
N SER A 69 -0.37 -8.21 17.17
CA SER A 69 -0.44 -9.68 17.21
C SER A 69 0.06 -10.32 15.91
N LYS A 70 0.37 -11.63 15.94
CA LYS A 70 0.85 -12.36 14.76
C LYS A 70 -0.16 -12.26 13.62
N GLU A 71 -1.45 -12.40 13.94
CA GLU A 71 -2.57 -12.37 13.02
C GLU A 71 -2.68 -11.03 12.29
N LEU A 72 -2.52 -9.92 13.02
CA LEU A 72 -2.60 -8.58 12.44
C LEU A 72 -1.34 -8.21 11.68
N LEU A 73 -0.18 -8.65 12.15
CA LEU A 73 1.04 -8.51 11.39
C LEU A 73 0.91 -9.21 10.04
N ARG A 74 0.26 -10.39 10.00
CA ARG A 74 0.00 -11.11 8.76
C ARG A 74 -0.90 -10.32 7.81
N ILE A 75 -2.00 -9.74 8.31
CA ILE A 75 -2.89 -8.89 7.49
C ILE A 75 -2.14 -7.67 6.96
N ASN A 76 -1.33 -7.00 7.79
CA ASN A 76 -0.56 -5.83 7.36
C ASN A 76 0.53 -6.20 6.33
N ALA A 77 1.22 -7.33 6.52
CA ALA A 77 2.21 -7.83 5.57
C ALA A 77 1.59 -8.09 4.20
N ASP A 78 0.45 -8.77 4.15
CA ASP A 78 -0.26 -9.05 2.91
C ASP A 78 -0.80 -7.76 2.27
N LEU A 79 -1.27 -6.80 3.06
CA LEU A 79 -1.68 -5.48 2.55
C LEU A 79 -0.52 -4.73 1.89
N MET A 80 0.68 -4.75 2.48
CA MET A 80 1.87 -4.14 1.87
C MET A 80 2.21 -4.81 0.53
N ILE A 81 2.12 -6.14 0.47
CA ILE A 81 2.34 -6.91 -0.76
C ILE A 81 1.30 -6.53 -1.83
N VAL A 82 0.02 -6.41 -1.45
CA VAL A 82 -1.06 -5.99 -2.36
C VAL A 82 -0.76 -4.63 -2.98
N PHE A 83 -0.37 -3.62 -2.19
CA PHE A 83 -0.04 -2.30 -2.72
C PHE A 83 1.08 -2.35 -3.76
N PHE A 84 2.18 -3.02 -3.45
CA PHE A 84 3.33 -3.06 -4.36
C PHE A 84 3.06 -3.87 -5.63
N ILE A 85 2.22 -4.91 -5.56
CA ILE A 85 1.78 -5.63 -6.77
C ILE A 85 0.87 -4.75 -7.63
N ILE A 86 -0.04 -3.99 -7.02
CA ILE A 86 -0.88 -3.02 -7.74
C ILE A 86 -0.01 -1.97 -8.44
N ASP A 87 0.95 -1.38 -7.74
CA ASP A 87 1.87 -0.38 -8.32
C ASP A 87 2.65 -0.98 -9.52
N GLU A 88 3.24 -2.18 -9.38
CA GLU A 88 4.01 -2.82 -10.46
C GLU A 88 3.18 -3.07 -11.73
N TYR A 89 1.90 -3.43 -11.57
CA TYR A 89 0.99 -3.63 -12.70
C TYR A 89 0.50 -2.32 -13.30
N THR A 90 0.23 -1.30 -12.48
CA THR A 90 -0.41 -0.05 -12.92
C THR A 90 0.59 1.01 -13.40
N ASP A 91 1.86 0.93 -13.01
CA ASP A 91 2.88 1.91 -13.39
C ASP A 91 3.31 1.83 -14.86
N VAL A 92 3.06 0.70 -15.53
CA VAL A 92 3.47 0.45 -16.92
C VAL A 92 2.34 0.51 -17.94
N GLU A 93 1.09 0.57 -17.48
CA GLU A 93 -0.11 0.50 -18.32
C GLU A 93 -0.73 1.89 -18.57
N PRO A 94 -1.45 2.11 -19.68
CA PRO A 94 -2.16 3.36 -19.93
C PRO A 94 -3.40 3.51 -19.02
N GLU A 95 -3.89 4.74 -18.88
CA GLU A 95 -5.01 5.12 -18.00
C GLU A 95 -6.25 4.24 -18.17
N ASN A 96 -6.64 3.93 -19.40
CA ASN A 96 -7.82 3.12 -19.67
C ASN A 96 -7.67 1.68 -19.14
N VAL A 97 -6.47 1.11 -19.22
CA VAL A 97 -6.17 -0.24 -18.72
C VAL A 97 -6.08 -0.23 -17.20
N VAL A 98 -5.41 0.78 -16.62
CA VAL A 98 -5.34 0.96 -15.15
C VAL A 98 -6.74 1.13 -14.56
N LYS A 99 -7.63 1.84 -15.25
CA LYS A 99 -9.02 1.99 -14.85
C LYS A 99 -9.75 0.64 -14.79
N GLU A 100 -9.60 -0.20 -15.81
CA GLU A 100 -10.19 -1.55 -15.82
C GLU A 100 -9.65 -2.41 -14.66
N MET A 101 -8.34 -2.37 -14.40
CA MET A 101 -7.71 -3.05 -13.27
C MET A 101 -8.25 -2.57 -11.91
N VAL A 102 -8.41 -1.25 -11.74
CA VAL A 102 -8.95 -0.67 -10.52
C VAL A 102 -10.41 -1.06 -10.31
N ASP A 103 -11.23 -1.02 -11.36
CA ASP A 103 -12.65 -1.34 -11.27
C ASP A 103 -12.86 -2.79 -10.82
N ILE A 104 -12.07 -3.75 -11.31
CA ILE A 104 -12.15 -5.16 -10.89
C ILE A 104 -11.56 -5.42 -9.49
N ILE A 105 -10.53 -4.68 -9.06
CA ILE A 105 -10.02 -4.72 -7.68
C ILE A 105 -11.11 -4.25 -6.70
N LYS A 106 -11.77 -3.14 -7.01
CA LYS A 106 -12.89 -2.60 -6.19
C LYS A 106 -14.06 -3.57 -6.12
N ASP A 107 -14.39 -4.24 -7.22
CA ASP A 107 -15.41 -5.27 -7.25
C ASP A 107 -15.02 -6.48 -6.38
N ALA A 108 -13.75 -6.89 -6.37
CA ALA A 108 -13.22 -7.96 -5.52
C ALA A 108 -13.29 -7.65 -4.02
N LEU A 109 -13.04 -6.38 -3.64
CA LEU A 109 -13.20 -5.91 -2.26
C LEU A 109 -14.66 -5.80 -1.83
N THR A 110 -15.56 -5.48 -2.76
CA THR A 110 -16.98 -5.29 -2.47
C THR A 110 -17.73 -6.63 -2.35
N ASP A 111 -17.43 -7.58 -3.24
CA ASP A 111 -18.02 -8.92 -3.25
C ASP A 111 -16.93 -9.99 -3.50
N PRO A 112 -16.22 -10.44 -2.44
CA PRO A 112 -15.15 -11.42 -2.56
C PRO A 112 -15.67 -12.83 -2.88
N HIS A 113 -16.97 -13.10 -2.73
CA HIS A 113 -17.55 -14.43 -3.00
C HIS A 113 -18.32 -14.50 -4.33
N LYS A 114 -18.37 -13.39 -5.08
CA LYS A 114 -18.89 -13.34 -6.44
C LYS A 114 -18.20 -14.39 -7.32
N SER A 115 -18.99 -15.11 -8.12
CA SER A 115 -18.43 -16.00 -9.14
C SER A 115 -17.76 -15.16 -10.23
N ARG A 116 -16.51 -15.48 -10.53
CA ARG A 116 -15.65 -14.72 -11.46
C ARG A 116 -15.16 -15.61 -12.61
N PRO A 117 -14.96 -15.06 -13.82
CA PRO A 117 -14.28 -15.74 -14.90
C PRO A 117 -12.89 -16.24 -14.47
N GLY A 118 -12.47 -17.39 -15.00
CA GLY A 118 -11.17 -17.99 -14.65
C GLY A 118 -9.95 -17.32 -15.29
N ASP A 119 -10.18 -16.34 -16.15
CA ASP A 119 -9.18 -15.57 -16.90
C ASP A 119 -9.05 -14.12 -16.41
N GLU A 120 -9.67 -13.75 -15.28
CA GLU A 120 -9.42 -12.45 -14.64
C GLU A 120 -7.94 -12.32 -14.20
N THR A 121 -7.45 -11.09 -14.18
CA THR A 121 -6.08 -10.80 -13.72
C THR A 121 -5.84 -11.31 -12.29
N ILE A 122 -4.59 -11.66 -12.01
CA ILE A 122 -4.15 -12.09 -10.68
C ILE A 122 -4.44 -11.06 -9.59
N LEU A 123 -4.54 -9.76 -9.94
CA LEU A 123 -4.88 -8.70 -8.99
C LEU A 123 -6.21 -8.96 -8.29
N VAL A 124 -7.18 -9.57 -8.99
CA VAL A 124 -8.49 -9.88 -8.41
C VAL A 124 -8.36 -10.98 -7.37
N GLU A 125 -7.73 -12.10 -7.72
CA GLU A 125 -7.59 -13.24 -6.81
C GLU A 125 -6.72 -12.89 -5.58
N MET A 126 -5.64 -12.14 -5.78
CA MET A 126 -4.81 -11.61 -4.71
C MET A 126 -5.63 -10.74 -3.75
N THR A 127 -6.36 -9.76 -4.28
CA THR A 127 -7.18 -8.83 -3.49
C THR A 127 -8.28 -9.57 -2.74
N ARG A 128 -8.95 -10.52 -3.39
CA ARG A 128 -9.99 -11.38 -2.81
C ARG A 128 -9.45 -12.19 -1.64
N GLN A 129 -8.32 -12.89 -1.82
CA GLN A 129 -7.70 -13.70 -0.77
C GLN A 129 -7.26 -12.85 0.43
N PHE A 130 -6.61 -11.70 0.16
CA PHE A 130 -6.25 -10.75 1.21
C PHE A 130 -7.49 -10.28 1.98
N TRP A 131 -8.55 -9.91 1.27
CA TRP A 131 -9.75 -9.35 1.89
C TRP A 131 -10.49 -10.39 2.73
N GLU A 132 -10.63 -11.62 2.24
CA GLU A 132 -11.20 -12.73 3.01
C GLU A 132 -10.40 -13.05 4.28
N LEU A 133 -9.08 -12.85 4.27
CA LEU A 133 -8.26 -12.98 5.47
C LEU A 133 -8.53 -11.84 6.43
N ALA A 134 -8.50 -10.59 5.94
CA ALA A 134 -8.67 -9.38 6.75
C ALA A 134 -10.04 -9.33 7.44
N THR A 135 -11.12 -9.68 6.75
CA THR A 135 -12.49 -9.61 7.29
C THR A 135 -12.77 -10.61 8.42
N LYS A 136 -11.90 -11.61 8.64
CA LYS A 136 -12.01 -12.53 9.79
C LYS A 136 -11.69 -11.84 11.12
N THR A 137 -10.95 -10.74 11.08
CA THR A 137 -10.50 -10.00 12.27
C THR A 137 -11.05 -8.58 12.29
N ALA A 138 -11.20 -7.94 11.14
CA ALA A 138 -11.67 -6.57 11.04
C ALA A 138 -13.12 -6.42 11.52
N SER A 139 -13.37 -5.46 12.42
CA SER A 139 -14.73 -5.05 12.78
C SER A 139 -15.44 -4.37 11.60
N LEU A 140 -16.76 -4.23 11.68
CA LEU A 140 -17.53 -3.59 10.62
C LEU A 140 -17.19 -2.10 10.43
N SER A 141 -16.74 -1.41 11.48
CA SER A 141 -16.24 -0.03 11.38
C SER A 141 -14.94 0.01 10.58
N SER A 142 -13.95 -0.80 10.96
CA SER A 142 -12.66 -0.87 10.26
C SER A 142 -12.79 -1.35 8.83
N GLN A 143 -13.72 -2.27 8.54
CA GLN A 143 -14.01 -2.66 7.16
C GLN A 143 -14.53 -1.47 6.33
N ARG A 144 -15.46 -0.67 6.87
CA ARG A 144 -15.97 0.53 6.17
C ARG A 144 -14.88 1.57 5.94
N HIS A 145 -14.07 1.86 6.97
CA HIS A 145 -12.98 2.82 6.88
C HIS A 145 -11.91 2.38 5.88
N PHE A 146 -11.54 1.11 5.88
CA PHE A 146 -10.61 0.54 4.91
C PHE A 146 -11.15 0.60 3.48
N LEU A 147 -12.37 0.11 3.24
CA LEU A 147 -12.95 0.14 1.90
C LEU A 147 -13.03 1.56 1.34
N LYS A 148 -13.40 2.54 2.18
CA LYS A 148 -13.40 3.95 1.78
C LYS A 148 -12.01 4.44 1.37
N SER A 149 -11.01 4.23 2.23
CA SER A 149 -9.64 4.71 1.99
C SER A 149 -8.94 3.96 0.85
N MET A 150 -9.19 2.67 0.69
CA MET A 150 -8.70 1.89 -0.45
C MET A 150 -9.34 2.35 -1.76
N HIS A 151 -10.64 2.63 -1.78
CA HIS A 151 -11.29 3.14 -2.99
C HIS A 151 -10.73 4.49 -3.40
N ASP A 152 -10.50 5.40 -2.45
CA ASP A 152 -9.87 6.70 -2.69
C ASP A 152 -8.44 6.54 -3.22
N TYR A 153 -7.66 5.62 -2.65
CA TYR A 153 -6.32 5.28 -3.14
C TYR A 153 -6.38 4.77 -4.58
N LEU A 154 -7.22 3.78 -4.87
CA LEU A 154 -7.33 3.19 -6.20
C LEU A 154 -7.80 4.21 -7.26
N ASP A 155 -8.74 5.10 -6.93
CA ASP A 155 -9.13 6.19 -7.83
C ASP A 155 -7.96 7.14 -8.13
N SER A 156 -7.14 7.43 -7.12
CA SER A 156 -5.96 8.27 -7.31
C SER A 156 -4.83 7.59 -8.10
N VAL A 157 -4.77 6.26 -8.14
CA VAL A 157 -3.87 5.49 -9.03
C VAL A 157 -4.30 5.65 -10.49
N VAL A 158 -5.61 5.62 -10.78
CA VAL A 158 -6.11 5.93 -12.14
C VAL A 158 -5.73 7.35 -12.55
N GLN A 159 -5.89 8.32 -11.63
CA GLN A 159 -5.48 9.70 -11.90
C GLN A 159 -3.98 9.83 -12.16
N GLN A 160 -3.13 9.07 -11.44
CA GLN A 160 -1.69 9.03 -11.68
C GLN A 160 -1.37 8.50 -13.09
N ALA A 161 -2.07 7.48 -13.57
CA ALA A 161 -1.93 6.98 -14.93
C ALA A 161 -2.34 8.02 -15.98
N TYR A 162 -3.45 8.73 -15.75
CA TYR A 162 -3.87 9.86 -16.61
C TYR A 162 -2.79 10.94 -16.70
N ASP A 163 -2.17 11.29 -15.57
CA ASP A 163 -1.14 12.33 -15.50
C ASP A 163 0.10 11.93 -16.27
N ARG A 164 0.50 10.66 -16.17
CA ARG A 164 1.59 10.07 -16.94
C ARG A 164 1.30 10.13 -18.44
N ASP A 165 0.11 9.70 -18.87
CA ASP A 165 -0.29 9.66 -20.28
C ASP A 165 -0.40 11.06 -20.90
N SER A 166 -0.86 12.03 -20.11
CA SER A 166 -0.98 13.43 -20.53
C SER A 166 0.30 14.25 -20.33
N SER A 167 1.37 13.66 -19.78
CA SER A 167 2.60 14.36 -19.38
C SER A 167 2.36 15.58 -18.49
N THR A 168 1.34 15.50 -17.62
CA THR A 168 0.94 16.59 -16.73
C THR A 168 1.90 16.70 -15.55
N VAL A 169 2.59 17.83 -15.45
CA VAL A 169 3.43 18.17 -14.29
C VAL A 169 2.66 19.12 -13.38
N ARG A 170 2.47 18.72 -12.12
CA ARG A 170 1.71 19.49 -11.12
C ARG A 170 2.58 20.55 -10.44
N THR A 171 1.90 21.55 -9.86
CA THR A 171 2.52 22.42 -8.85
C THR A 171 2.83 21.60 -7.59
N ILE A 172 3.70 22.12 -6.71
CA ILE A 172 4.05 21.44 -5.45
C ILE A 172 2.80 21.20 -4.59
N ASP A 173 1.95 22.21 -4.42
CA ASP A 173 0.74 22.09 -3.60
C ASP A 173 -0.23 21.04 -4.16
N ALA A 174 -0.47 21.05 -5.47
CA ALA A 174 -1.29 20.04 -6.12
C ALA A 174 -0.65 18.65 -6.02
N TYR A 175 0.67 18.54 -6.19
CA TYR A 175 1.38 17.27 -6.02
C TYR A 175 1.13 16.67 -4.63
N PHE A 176 1.26 17.43 -3.55
CA PHE A 176 0.98 16.92 -2.20
C PHE A 176 -0.49 16.54 -2.01
N GLU A 177 -1.43 17.35 -2.50
CA GLU A 177 -2.86 17.04 -2.43
C GLU A 177 -3.20 15.69 -3.09
N TYR A 178 -2.67 15.44 -4.29
CA TYR A 178 -2.87 14.17 -4.99
C TYR A 178 -2.06 13.02 -4.38
N ARG A 179 -0.78 13.27 -4.04
CA ARG A 179 0.13 12.25 -3.53
C ARG A 179 -0.32 11.67 -2.20
N ARG A 180 -0.99 12.46 -1.35
CA ARG A 180 -1.60 11.94 -0.09
C ARG A 180 -2.62 10.82 -0.34
N ASN A 181 -3.26 10.80 -1.50
CA ASN A 181 -4.22 9.76 -1.85
C ASN A 181 -3.54 8.52 -2.45
N ASN A 182 -2.52 8.68 -3.30
CA ASN A 182 -1.89 7.56 -4.02
C ASN A 182 -0.59 7.02 -3.39
N VAL A 183 -0.11 7.55 -2.26
CA VAL A 183 1.06 7.01 -1.54
C VAL A 183 0.73 5.79 -0.66
N GLY A 184 -0.54 5.37 -0.62
CA GLY A 184 -0.98 4.17 0.10
C GLY A 184 -0.99 4.28 1.64
N THR A 185 -0.59 5.42 2.21
CA THR A 185 -0.49 5.56 3.68
C THR A 185 -1.85 5.51 4.37
N ARG A 186 -2.86 6.22 3.85
CA ARG A 186 -4.21 6.26 4.44
C ARG A 186 -4.85 4.87 4.59
N PRO A 187 -4.95 4.06 3.54
CA PRO A 187 -5.48 2.70 3.72
C PRO A 187 -4.58 1.78 4.54
N SER A 188 -3.28 2.06 4.65
CA SER A 188 -2.38 1.30 5.54
C SER A 188 -2.69 1.50 7.03
N PHE A 189 -3.38 2.59 7.42
CA PHE A 189 -3.82 2.77 8.81
C PHE A 189 -4.84 1.73 9.27
N PHE A 190 -5.45 0.98 8.34
CA PHE A 190 -6.28 -0.16 8.68
C PHE A 190 -5.58 -1.14 9.62
N ALA A 191 -4.29 -1.40 9.43
CA ALA A 191 -3.52 -2.27 10.32
C ALA A 191 -3.47 -1.77 11.78
N LEU A 192 -3.52 -0.44 11.99
CA LEU A 192 -3.58 0.16 13.33
C LEU A 192 -4.98 0.10 13.93
N GLU A 193 -6.00 0.07 13.08
CA GLU A 193 -7.41 0.11 13.49
C GLU A 193 -7.95 -1.26 13.91
N LEU A 194 -7.39 -2.36 13.39
CA LEU A 194 -7.91 -3.73 13.54
C LEU A 194 -8.15 -4.19 15.00
N GLU A 195 -7.53 -3.58 16.02
CA GLU A 195 -7.76 -3.89 17.45
C GLU A 195 -8.58 -2.85 18.20
N LEU A 196 -8.93 -1.74 17.56
CA LEU A 196 -9.47 -0.56 18.23
C LEU A 196 -10.99 -0.43 18.06
N ASP A 197 -11.56 -0.99 16.99
CA ASP A 197 -12.99 -0.88 16.64
C ASP A 197 -13.50 0.57 16.77
N LEU A 198 -12.78 1.50 16.14
CA LEU A 198 -13.02 2.93 16.32
C LEU A 198 -14.39 3.32 15.73
N PRO A 199 -15.24 4.03 16.48
CA PRO A 199 -16.45 4.60 15.91
C PRO A 199 -16.12 5.78 14.97
N ASP A 200 -17.02 6.06 14.04
CA ASP A 200 -16.83 7.07 12.99
C ASP A 200 -16.47 8.46 13.56
N ASP A 201 -17.04 8.87 14.70
CA ASP A 201 -16.75 10.17 15.34
C ASP A 201 -15.32 10.28 15.89
N VAL A 202 -14.70 9.15 16.27
CA VAL A 202 -13.30 9.09 16.67
C VAL A 202 -12.40 8.99 15.45
N PHE A 203 -12.71 8.10 14.50
CA PHE A 203 -11.90 7.90 13.30
C PHE A 203 -11.78 9.18 12.45
N TYR A 204 -12.90 9.90 12.30
CA TYR A 204 -12.96 11.17 11.57
C TYR A 204 -12.77 12.40 12.46
N HIS A 205 -12.33 12.23 13.70
CA HIS A 205 -12.02 13.36 14.57
C HIS A 205 -10.89 14.20 13.94
N HIS A 206 -11.04 15.54 13.98
CA HIS A 206 -10.13 16.46 13.30
C HIS A 206 -8.65 16.19 13.60
N SER A 207 -8.31 15.95 14.88
CA SER A 207 -6.93 15.66 15.28
C SER A 207 -6.38 14.32 14.75
N ILE A 208 -7.23 13.32 14.53
CA ILE A 208 -6.81 12.04 13.93
C ILE A 208 -6.50 12.26 12.45
N LEU A 209 -7.36 12.98 11.73
CA LEU A 209 -7.17 13.30 10.32
C LEU A 209 -5.91 14.15 10.10
N GLU A 210 -5.70 15.18 10.93
CA GLU A 210 -4.50 16.02 10.87
C GLU A 210 -3.22 15.21 11.13
N LEU A 211 -3.26 14.30 12.11
CA LEU A 211 -2.12 13.41 12.40
C LEU A 211 -1.86 12.44 11.23
N SER A 212 -2.91 11.87 10.66
CA SER A 212 -2.83 11.01 9.47
C SER A 212 -2.20 11.75 8.29
N ASP A 213 -2.54 13.01 8.06
CA ASP A 213 -1.96 13.83 6.99
C ASP A 213 -0.49 14.14 7.25
N CYS A 214 -0.11 14.48 8.49
CA CYS A 214 1.30 14.67 8.88
C CYS A 214 2.14 13.40 8.66
N ILE A 215 1.63 12.23 9.05
CA ILE A 215 2.31 10.95 8.81
C ILE A 215 2.44 10.70 7.31
N THR A 216 1.39 10.95 6.54
CA THR A 216 1.38 10.77 5.08
C THR A 216 2.40 11.68 4.41
N ASP A 217 2.48 12.96 4.79
CA ASP A 217 3.46 13.91 4.25
C ASP A 217 4.90 13.49 4.56
N MET A 218 5.14 12.97 5.77
CA MET A 218 6.44 12.42 6.14
C MET A 218 6.83 11.23 5.26
N VAL A 219 5.89 10.33 4.95
CA VAL A 219 6.11 9.20 4.05
C VAL A 219 6.41 9.70 2.64
N ILE A 220 5.64 10.66 2.12
CA ILE A 220 5.84 11.25 0.79
C ILE A 220 7.25 11.82 0.66
N VAL A 221 7.66 12.65 1.61
CA VAL A 221 8.98 13.29 1.57
C VAL A 221 10.10 12.27 1.76
N GLY A 222 9.95 11.34 2.69
CA GLY A 222 10.96 10.30 2.96
C GLY A 222 11.15 9.35 1.77
N ASN A 223 10.06 8.90 1.16
CA ASN A 223 10.08 8.07 -0.04
C ASN A 223 10.66 8.84 -1.22
N GLY A 224 10.12 10.03 -1.53
CA GLY A 224 10.56 10.86 -2.65
C GLY A 224 12.03 11.28 -2.58
N ALA A 225 12.60 11.45 -1.39
CA ALA A 225 14.02 11.73 -1.24
C ALA A 225 14.92 10.55 -1.65
N ILE A 226 14.44 9.31 -1.55
CA ILE A 226 15.24 8.08 -1.78
C ILE A 226 15.09 7.58 -3.22
N ILE A 227 13.92 7.76 -3.85
CA ILE A 227 13.59 7.18 -5.16
C ILE A 227 13.79 8.13 -6.35
N TRP A 228 14.56 9.20 -6.16
CA TRP A 228 14.83 10.25 -7.16
C TRP A 228 15.51 9.72 -8.43
#